data_AF-A0A2M7SQM5-F1
#
_entry.id   AF-A0A2M7SQM5-F1
#
_cell.length_a   1.000
_cell.length_b   1.000
_cell.length_c   1.000
_cell.angle_alpha   90.00
_cell.angle_beta   90.00
_cell.angle_gamma   90.00
#
_symmetry.space_group_name_H-M   'P 1'
#
loop_
_entity.id
_entity.type
_entity.pdbx_description
1 polymer ?
#
loop_
_entity_poly.entity_id
_entity_poly.type
_entity_poly.pdbx_seq_one_letter_code
_entity_poly.pdbx_strand_id
1 'polypeptide(L)' 'LEPMSAADRRIIHLELRDHPEVTTQSIGEEPARKVTIVPK' A
#
# COMPACT_ATOMS: atom_id res chain seq x y z
N LEU A 1 -5.90 -4.60 2.49
CA LEU A 1 -5.09 -5.82 2.27
C LEU A 1 -4.66 -6.39 3.62
N GLU A 2 -4.18 -7.64 3.64
CA GLU A 2 -3.59 -8.25 4.84
C GLU A 2 -2.23 -7.60 5.16
N PRO A 3 -1.74 -7.66 6.42
CA PRO A 3 -0.39 -7.24 6.76
C PRO A 3 0.66 -8.02 5.97
N MET A 4 1.71 -7.33 5.52
CA MET A 4 2.74 -7.91 4.64
C MET A 4 4.07 -7.22 4.89
N SER A 5 5.16 -7.80 4.36
CA SER A 5 6.51 -7.25 4.55
C SER A 5 6.66 -5.86 3.92
N ALA A 6 7.65 -5.10 4.39
CA ALA A 6 7.96 -3.78 3.81
C ALA A 6 8.29 -3.87 2.30
N ALA A 7 8.89 -4.98 1.85
CA ALA A 7 9.21 -5.20 0.44
C ALA A 7 7.93 -5.37 -0.41
N ASP A 8 6.98 -6.17 0.06
CA ASP A 8 5.71 -6.40 -0.65
C ASP A 8 4.88 -5.13 -0.74
N ARG A 9 4.80 -4.35 0.36
CA ARG A 9 4.12 -3.05 0.35
C ARG A 9 4.74 -2.09 -0.67
N ARG A 10 6.07 -2.09 -0.79
CA ARG A 10 6.79 -1.25 -1.75
C ARG A 10 6.42 -1.61 -3.19
N ILE A 11 6.28 -2.90 -3.52
CA ILE A 11 5.88 -3.34 -4.86
C ILE A 11 4.50 -2.75 -5.20
N ILE A 12 3.53 -2.86 -4.30
CA ILE A 12 2.18 -2.30 -4.49
C ILE A 12 2.23 -0.78 -4.68
N HIS A 13 3.00 -0.08 -3.84
CA HIS A 13 3.16 1.37 -3.95
C HIS A 13 3.80 1.81 -5.27
N LEU A 14 4.72 1.02 -5.83
CA LEU A 14 5.34 1.31 -7.12
C LEU A 14 4.37 1.06 -8.27
N GLU A 15 3.68 -0.07 -8.26
CA GLU A 15 2.75 -0.45 -9.33
C GLU A 15 1.57 0.52 -9.45
N LEU A 16 1.04 1.00 -8.32
CA LEU A 16 -0.12 1.91 -8.31
C LEU A 16 0.26 3.40 -8.26
N ARG A 17 1.55 3.74 -8.37
CA ARG A 17 2.02 5.14 -8.25
C ARG A 17 1.38 6.07 -9.28
N ASP A 18 1.34 5.63 -10.53
CA ASP A 18 0.89 6.44 -11.67
C ASP A 18 -0.57 6.16 -12.05
N HIS A 19 -1.29 5.37 -11.23
CA HIS A 19 -2.69 5.05 -11.50
C HIS A 19 -3.55 6.32 -11.44
N PRO A 20 -4.39 6.62 -12.44
CA PRO A 20 -5.13 7.88 -12.50
C PRO A 20 -6.16 8.04 -11.38
N GLU A 21 -6.79 6.95 -10.95
CA GLU A 21 -7.97 6.99 -10.06
C GLU A 21 -7.70 6.68 -8.58
N VAL A 22 -6.52 6.16 -8.23
CA VAL A 22 -6.22 5.72 -6.86
C VAL A 22 -4.84 6.13 -6.41
N THR A 23 -4.65 6.16 -5.09
CA THR A 23 -3.34 6.23 -4.43
C THR A 23 -3.26 5.18 -3.32
N THR A 24 -2.06 4.96 -2.80
CA THR A 24 -1.78 3.90 -1.84
C THR A 24 -1.17 4.48 -0.56
N GLN A 25 -1.60 3.97 0.59
CA GLN A 25 -1.12 4.39 1.91
C GLN A 25 -0.82 3.17 2.78
N SER A 26 0.30 3.20 3.51
CA SER A 26 0.67 2.15 4.48
C SER A 26 0.20 2.54 5.89
N ILE A 27 -0.82 1.86 6.41
CA ILE A 27 -1.48 2.14 7.69
C ILE A 27 -1.17 1.05 8.71
N GLY A 28 -1.03 1.44 9.98
CA GLY A 28 -0.72 0.56 11.12
C GLY A 28 0.77 0.48 11.43
N GLU A 29 1.10 -0.27 12.48
CA GLU A 29 2.47 -0.53 12.93
C GLU A 29 2.84 -2.01 12.70
N GLU A 30 4.13 -2.31 12.64
CA GLU A 30 4.55 -3.71 12.49
C GLU A 30 4.17 -4.55 13.72
N PRO A 31 3.72 -5.81 13.53
CA PRO A 31 3.63 -6.57 12.28
C PRO A 31 2.28 -6.42 11.53
N ALA A 32 1.37 -5.59 12.04
CA ALA A 32 0.01 -5.44 11.51
C ALA A 32 -0.09 -4.41 10.37
N ARG A 33 1.04 -3.87 9.90
CA ARG A 33 1.09 -2.78 8.92
C ARG A 33 0.71 -3.29 7.53
N LYS A 34 -0.23 -2.60 6.89
CA LYS A 34 -0.82 -3.00 5.60
C LYS A 34 -0.95 -1.83 4.64
N VAL A 35 -1.02 -2.14 3.35
CA VAL A 35 -1.39 -1.15 2.32
C VAL A 35 -2.91 -1.03 2.24
N THR A 36 -3.37 0.21 2.11
CA THR A 36 -4.75 0.59 1.80
C THR A 36 -4.73 1.38 0.50
N ILE A 37 -5.59 1.00 -0.44
CA ILE A 37 -5.80 1.73 -1.69
C ILE A 37 -6.96 2.68 -1.44
N VAL A 38 -6.76 3.96 -1.73
CA VAL A 38 -7.78 4.99 -1.56
C VAL A 38 -8.03 5.66 -2.91
N PRO A 39 -9.28 5.98 -3.26
CA PRO A 39 -9.58 6.82 -4.42
C PRO A 39 -8.85 8.16 -4.30
N LYS A 40 -8.43 8.73 -5.44
CA LYS A 40 -7.91 10.10 -5.47
C LYS A 40 -9.01 11.12 -5.24
#